data_AF-A0A968QCV0-F1
#
_entry.id   AF-A0A968QCV0-F1
#
_cell.length_a   1.000
_cell.length_b   1.000
_cell.length_c   1.000
_cell.angle_alpha   90.00
_cell.angle_beta   90.00
_cell.angle_gamma   90.00
#
_symmetry.space_group_name_H-M   'P 1'
#
loop_
_entity.id
_entity.type
_entity.pdbx_description
1 polymer ?
#
loop_
_entity_poly.entity_id
_entity_poly.type
_entity_poly.pdbx_seq_one_letter_code
_entity_poly.pdbx_strand_id
1 'polypeptide(L)' 'MEAYPDEWARIQNNLANAYCIRIKGEQAENLEIAINYYQESLKVYTIETYPYEWARTQNTEVLIVKKKGNK' A
#
# COMPACT_ATOMS: atom_id res chain seq x y z
N MET A 1 -19.93 4.21 -5.07
CA MET A 1 -18.69 3.73 -4.41
C MET A 1 -18.51 4.33 -3.01
N GLU A 2 -19.48 5.10 -2.50
CA GLU A 2 -19.34 5.94 -1.29
C GLU A 2 -19.91 5.32 0.00
N ALA A 3 -20.21 4.02 0.06
CA ALA A 3 -20.85 3.43 1.24
C ALA A 3 -19.88 2.90 2.31
N TYR A 4 -18.63 2.55 1.94
CA TYR A 4 -17.65 1.90 2.84
C TYR A 4 -16.21 2.29 2.48
N PRO A 5 -15.80 3.55 2.73
CA PRO A 5 -14.47 4.04 2.36
C PRO A 5 -13.34 3.27 3.08
N ASP A 6 -13.54 2.87 4.33
CA ASP A 6 -12.59 2.12 5.14
C ASP A 6 -12.36 0.69 4.62
N GLU A 7 -13.43 0.01 4.19
CA GLU A 7 -13.32 -1.31 3.58
C GLU A 7 -12.62 -1.23 2.21
N TRP A 8 -12.92 -0.20 1.44
CA TRP A 8 -12.22 0.05 0.18
C TRP A 8 -10.71 0.26 0.41
N ALA A 9 -10.33 1.08 1.39
CA ALA A 9 -8.94 1.30 1.75
C ALA A 9 -8.24 0.01 2.23
N ARG A 10 -8.97 -0.86 2.94
CA ARG A 10 -8.49 -2.19 3.34
C ARG A 10 -8.20 -3.07 2.14
N ILE A 11 -9.09 -3.05 1.13
CA ILE A 11 -8.91 -3.81 -0.11
C ILE A 11 -7.66 -3.30 -0.85
N GLN A 12 -7.47 -1.98 -0.95
CA GLN A 12 -6.27 -1.42 -1.58
C GLN A 12 -4.98 -1.86 -0.86
N ASN A 13 -4.97 -1.82 0.47
CA ASN A 13 -3.85 -2.33 1.28
C ASN A 13 -3.55 -3.82 1.02
N ASN A 14 -4.59 -4.65 0.89
CA ASN A 14 -4.43 -6.07 0.59
C ASN A 14 -3.89 -6.32 -0.83
N LEU A 15 -4.35 -5.54 -1.81
CA LEU A 15 -3.80 -5.59 -3.17
C LEU A 15 -2.32 -5.22 -3.17
N ALA A 16 -1.95 -4.14 -2.48
CA ALA A 16 -0.56 -3.73 -2.35
C ALA A 16 0.33 -4.85 -1.78
N ASN A 17 -0.10 -5.47 -0.66
CA ASN A 17 0.60 -6.62 -0.07
C ASN A 17 0.77 -7.79 -1.05
N ALA A 18 -0.28 -8.10 -1.83
CA ALA A 18 -0.24 -9.17 -2.82
C ALA A 18 0.79 -8.88 -3.92
N TYR A 19 0.88 -7.63 -4.38
CA TYR A 19 1.89 -7.21 -5.35
C TYR A 19 3.32 -7.22 -4.78
N CYS A 20 3.51 -6.92 -3.49
CA CYS A 20 4.82 -7.01 -2.85
C CYS A 20 5.44 -8.43 -2.87
N ILE A 21 4.60 -9.47 -2.79
CA ILE A 21 5.04 -10.87 -2.74
C ILE A 21 4.86 -11.61 -4.07
N ARG A 22 4.36 -10.91 -5.10
CA ARG A 22 4.05 -11.52 -6.39
C ARG A 22 5.34 -11.94 -7.11
N ILE A 23 5.43 -13.24 -7.40
CA ILE A 23 6.59 -13.86 -8.09
C ILE A 23 6.52 -13.66 -9.61
N LYS A 24 5.31 -13.47 -10.17
CA LYS A 24 5.11 -13.26 -11.62
C LYS A 24 5.30 -11.80 -12.02
N GLY A 25 6.00 -11.56 -13.13
CA GLY A 25 6.27 -10.23 -13.67
C GLY A 25 7.56 -9.62 -13.10
N GLU A 26 7.93 -8.45 -13.59
CA GLU A 26 9.12 -7.75 -13.10
C GLU A 26 8.94 -7.27 -11.66
N GLN A 27 9.90 -7.59 -10.80
CA GLN A 27 9.85 -7.23 -9.38
C GLN A 27 9.70 -5.71 -9.21
N ALA A 28 10.40 -4.92 -10.02
CA ALA A 28 10.36 -3.47 -9.94
C ALA A 28 8.97 -2.89 -10.26
N GLU A 29 8.31 -3.45 -11.28
CA GLU A 29 6.96 -3.06 -11.70
C GLU A 29 5.91 -3.47 -10.67
N ASN A 30 6.00 -4.70 -10.15
CA ASN A 30 5.12 -5.17 -9.08
C ASN A 30 5.21 -4.26 -7.84
N LEU A 31 6.42 -3.78 -7.50
CA LEU A 31 6.59 -2.85 -6.39
C LEU A 31 6.03 -1.44 -6.68
N GLU A 32 6.12 -0.93 -7.91
CA GLU A 32 5.44 0.33 -8.27
C GLU A 32 3.92 0.21 -8.13
N ILE A 33 3.35 -0.90 -8.60
CA ILE A 33 1.91 -1.16 -8.47
C ILE A 33 1.50 -1.24 -6.99
N ALA A 34 2.31 -1.91 -6.16
CA ALA A 34 2.06 -1.97 -4.72
C ALA A 34 2.06 -0.59 -4.06
N ILE A 35 3.03 0.28 -4.41
CA ILE A 35 3.10 1.66 -3.91
C ILE A 35 1.83 2.42 -4.27
N ASN A 36 1.38 2.34 -5.53
CA ASN A 36 0.17 3.03 -5.97
C ASN A 36 -1.06 2.59 -5.14
N TYR A 37 -1.20 1.30 -4.86
CA TYR A 37 -2.28 0.79 -4.03
C TYR A 37 -2.19 1.23 -2.56
N TYR A 38 -1.00 1.30 -1.98
CA TYR A 38 -0.84 1.90 -0.65
C TYR A 38 -1.23 3.38 -0.63
N GLN A 39 -0.81 4.15 -1.64
CA GLN A 39 -1.16 5.57 -1.76
C GLN A 39 -2.67 5.78 -1.88
N GLU A 40 -3.39 4.94 -2.64
CA GLU A 40 -4.85 4.98 -2.68
C GLU A 40 -5.47 4.70 -1.30
N SER A 41 -4.95 3.74 -0.54
CA SER A 41 -5.45 3.47 0.81
C SER A 41 -5.20 4.62 1.79
N LEU A 42 -4.08 5.35 1.63
CA LEU A 42 -3.71 6.50 2.47
C LEU A 42 -4.58 7.75 2.22
N LYS A 43 -5.35 7.79 1.13
CA LYS A 43 -6.36 8.85 0.93
C LYS A 43 -7.53 8.72 1.91
N VAL A 44 -7.75 7.52 2.46
CA VAL A 44 -8.81 7.25 3.44
C VAL A 44 -8.22 7.04 4.82
N TYR A 45 -7.16 6.23 4.93
CA TYR A 45 -6.46 6.05 6.19
C TYR A 45 -5.57 7.26 6.44
N THR A 46 -6.10 8.23 7.19
CA THR A 46 -5.33 9.40 7.63
C THR A 46 -4.89 9.24 9.08
N ILE A 47 -3.90 10.03 9.50
CA ILE A 47 -3.42 9.98 10.90
C ILE A 47 -4.52 10.40 11.90
N GLU A 48 -5.48 11.22 11.47
CA GLU A 48 -6.58 11.72 12.30
C GLU A 48 -7.72 10.71 12.46
N THR A 49 -7.97 9.88 11.44
CA THR A 49 -9.14 9.00 11.36
C THR A 49 -8.81 7.54 11.60
N TYR A 50 -7.64 7.09 11.13
CA TYR A 50 -7.16 5.71 11.23
C TYR A 50 -5.64 5.69 11.51
N PRO A 51 -5.19 6.18 12.67
CA PRO A 51 -3.76 6.36 12.96
C PRO A 51 -2.95 5.05 12.89
N TYR A 52 -3.55 3.94 13.30
CA TYR A 52 -2.90 2.62 13.26
C TYR A 52 -2.72 2.13 11.82
N GLU A 53 -3.77 2.22 11.01
CA GLU A 53 -3.78 1.80 9.62
C GLU A 53 -2.86 2.69 8.78
N TRP A 54 -2.86 4.00 9.01
CA TRP A 54 -1.96 4.96 8.37
C TRP A 54 -0.50 4.60 8.66
N ALA A 55 -0.14 4.40 9.94
CA ALA A 55 1.23 4.05 10.33
C ALA A 55 1.68 2.71 9.74
N ARG A 56 0.81 1.70 9.73
CA ARG A 56 1.10 0.39 9.14
C ARG A 56 1.34 0.49 7.62
N THR A 57 0.50 1.27 6.94
CA THR A 57 0.60 1.48 5.48
C THR A 57 1.89 2.21 5.12
N GLN A 58 2.17 3.33 5.80
CA GLN A 58 3.39 4.12 5.63
C GLN A 58 4.67 3.31 5.89
N ASN A 59 4.71 2.54 6.98
CA ASN A 59 5.86 1.69 7.28
C ASN A 59 6.17 0.71 6.15
N THR A 60 5.14 0.17 5.51
CA THR A 60 5.32 -0.80 4.42
C THR A 60 5.79 -0.12 3.14
N GLU A 61 5.26 1.05 2.81
CA GLU A 61 5.71 1.87 1.68
C GLU A 61 7.20 2.26 1.83
N VAL A 62 7.62 2.73 3.02
CA VAL A 62 9.01 3.08 3.32
C VAL A 62 9.95 1.89 3.16
N LEU A 63 9.54 0.68 3.57
CA LEU A 63 10.35 -0.52 3.40
C LEU A 63 10.53 -0.89 1.92
N ILE A 64 9.52 -0.67 1.08
CA ILE A 64 9.61 -0.93 -0.36
C ILE A 64 10.57 0.04 -1.03
N VAL A 65 10.44 1.34 -0.74
CA VAL A 65 11.33 2.37 -1.29
C VAL A 65 12.79 2.08 -0.92
N LYS A 66 13.05 1.69 0.33
CA LYS A 66 14.39 1.26 0.77
C LYS A 66 14.92 0.02 0.03
N LYS A 67 14.06 -0.98 -0.21
CA LYS A 67 14.43 -2.17 -1.01
C LYS A 67 14.77 -1.84 -2.46
N LYS A 68 14.13 -0.81 -3.05
CA LYS A 68 14.43 -0.36 -4.41
C LYS A 68 15.74 0.44 -4.49
N GLY A 69 16.06 1.25 -3.48
CA GLY A 69 17.30 2.05 -3.43
C GLY A 69 18.57 1.27 -3.06
N ASN A 70 18.44 0.02 -2.61
CA ASN A 70 19.55 -0.88 -2.29
C ASN A 70 19.89 -1.85 -3.44
N LYS A 71 19.49 -1.56 -4.68
CA LYS A 71 19.91 -2.27 -5.89
C LYS A 71 20.83 -1.42 -6.74
#